data_AF-A0A925ADT6-F1
#
_entry.id   AF-A0A925ADT6-F1
#
_cell.length_a   1.000
_cell.length_b   1.000
_cell.length_c   1.000
_cell.angle_alpha   90.00
_cell.angle_beta   90.00
_cell.angle_gamma   90.00
#
_symmetry.space_group_name_H-M   'P 1'
#
loop_
_entity.id
_entity.type
_entity.pdbx_description
1 polymer ?
#
loop_
_entity_poly.entity_id
_entity_poly.type
_entity_poly.pdbx_seq_one_letter_code
_entity_poly.pdbx_strand_id
1 'polypeptide(L)'
;MRALAGALFALSLAACATSAPPPGNVHLAGTSWLRVDDLDANPHGATMSFTAEGASGETGCNRWFSAVTQNGEALRFGNIGTTRRACLTGMQADTERNLLQALRATRYAHYDQDALVLLDEQQTVIARFNAQ
;
A
#
# COMPACT_ATOMS: atom_id res chain seq x y z
N MET A 1 -48.40 6.46 59.56
CA MET A 1 -48.47 5.29 58.67
C MET A 1 -48.61 5.77 57.24
N ARG A 2 -47.87 5.12 56.32
CA ARG A 2 -47.82 5.26 54.85
C ARG A 2 -46.81 6.30 54.33
N ALA A 3 -45.93 6.03 53.37
CA ALA A 3 -45.31 4.82 52.81
C ALA A 3 -44.18 5.34 51.87
N LEU A 4 -43.17 4.50 51.66
CA LEU A 4 -41.94 4.72 50.89
C LEU A 4 -42.10 4.94 49.37
N ALA A 5 -40.95 5.32 48.78
CA ALA A 5 -40.42 4.93 47.45
C ALA A 5 -40.89 5.77 46.25
N GLY A 6 -40.04 6.12 45.28
CA GLY A 6 -38.64 5.78 45.04
C GLY A 6 -38.22 6.50 43.74
N ALA A 7 -36.98 6.97 43.70
CA ALA A 7 -36.39 7.64 42.56
C ALA A 7 -36.21 6.68 41.36
N LEU A 8 -36.48 7.18 40.15
CA LEU A 8 -36.08 6.55 38.90
C LEU A 8 -35.43 7.61 38.01
N PHE A 9 -34.11 7.79 38.20
CA PHE A 9 -33.27 8.49 37.25
C PHE A 9 -32.84 7.47 36.18
N ALA A 10 -33.39 7.59 34.98
CA ALA A 10 -33.00 6.76 33.84
C ALA A 10 -31.62 7.20 33.34
N LEU A 11 -30.58 6.45 33.68
CA LEU A 11 -29.24 6.58 33.09
C LEU A 11 -29.29 6.08 31.64
N SER A 12 -29.21 6.99 30.69
CA SER A 12 -29.00 6.67 29.27
C SER A 12 -27.52 6.36 29.04
N LEU A 13 -27.17 5.08 28.89
CA LEU A 13 -25.87 4.69 28.37
C LEU A 13 -25.85 4.95 26.85
N ALA A 14 -25.29 6.10 26.45
CA ALA A 14 -24.88 6.31 25.07
C ALA A 14 -23.62 5.45 24.82
N ALA A 15 -23.82 4.23 24.31
CA ALA A 15 -22.72 3.41 23.83
C ALA A 15 -22.18 4.00 22.53
N CYS A 16 -21.00 4.62 22.57
CA CYS A 16 -20.24 4.94 21.36
C CYS A 16 -19.75 3.63 20.73
N ALA A 17 -20.57 3.00 19.90
CA ALA A 17 -20.10 1.97 18.99
C ALA A 17 -19.20 2.64 17.96
N THR A 18 -17.88 2.52 18.15
CA THR A 18 -16.91 2.83 17.08
C THR A 18 -17.04 1.74 16.05
N SER A 19 -17.83 1.99 15.00
CA SER A 19 -17.85 1.13 13.82
C SER A 19 -16.45 1.11 13.21
N ALA A 20 -15.89 -0.08 13.00
CA ALA A 20 -14.67 -0.22 12.20
C ALA A 20 -14.89 0.50 10.86
N PRO A 21 -13.94 1.34 10.41
CA PRO A 21 -14.09 1.99 9.12
C PRO A 21 -14.32 0.91 8.06
N PRO A 22 -15.23 1.13 7.09
CA PRO A 22 -15.36 0.23 5.95
C PRO A 22 -13.97 0.02 5.32
N PRO A 23 -13.69 -1.14 4.69
CA PRO A 23 -12.44 -1.34 3.99
C PRO A 23 -12.19 -0.12 3.10
N GLY A 24 -11.14 0.63 3.45
CA GLY A 24 -10.90 1.95 2.90
C GLY A 24 -10.75 1.83 1.39
N ASN A 25 -11.33 2.78 0.65
CA ASN A 25 -11.05 2.91 -0.77
C ASN A 25 -9.53 2.94 -0.93
N VAL A 26 -8.97 2.05 -1.76
CA VAL A 26 -7.58 2.20 -2.19
C VAL A 26 -7.55 3.47 -3.02
N HIS A 27 -7.10 4.57 -2.42
CA HIS A 27 -7.12 5.87 -3.08
C HIS A 27 -6.18 5.93 -4.29
N LEU A 28 -5.21 5.01 -4.34
CA LEU A 28 -4.35 4.79 -5.49
C LEU A 28 -5.04 4.02 -6.64
N ALA A 29 -6.24 3.44 -6.44
CA ALA A 29 -6.89 2.65 -7.49
C ALA A 29 -7.11 3.48 -8.77
N GLY A 30 -6.74 2.90 -9.92
CA GLY A 30 -6.76 3.56 -11.22
C GLY A 30 -5.50 4.35 -11.57
N THR A 31 -4.48 4.35 -10.72
CA THR A 31 -3.19 5.02 -10.99
C THR A 31 -2.13 4.04 -11.51
N SER A 32 -1.20 4.58 -12.30
CA SER A 32 -0.06 3.86 -12.87
C SER A 32 1.22 4.68 -12.71
N TRP A 33 2.31 3.97 -12.43
CA TRP A 33 3.56 4.56 -11.97
C TRP A 33 4.76 3.85 -12.58
N LEU A 34 5.78 4.63 -12.94
CA LEU A 34 7.09 4.17 -13.42
C LEU A 34 8.15 4.53 -12.40
N ARG A 35 8.96 3.55 -11.99
CA ARG A 35 10.05 3.76 -11.03
C ARG A 35 11.16 4.62 -11.64
N VAL A 36 11.67 5.57 -10.87
CA VAL A 36 12.65 6.57 -11.37
C VAL A 36 13.96 6.64 -10.57
N ASP A 37 14.05 5.92 -9.46
CA ASP A 37 15.25 5.89 -8.61
C ASP A 37 16.17 4.68 -8.86
N ASP A 38 15.90 3.90 -9.90
CA ASP A 38 16.71 2.73 -10.31
C ASP A 38 16.95 2.63 -11.83
N LEU A 39 16.79 3.73 -12.58
CA LEU A 39 16.86 3.73 -14.05
C LEU A 39 18.20 3.25 -14.62
N ASP A 40 19.31 3.50 -13.92
CA ASP A 40 20.64 3.00 -14.32
C ASP A 40 20.75 1.47 -14.23
N ALA A 41 19.99 0.84 -13.32
CA ALA A 41 19.92 -0.60 -13.16
C ALA A 41 18.80 -1.24 -14.01
N ASN A 42 17.80 -0.45 -14.41
CA ASN A 42 16.67 -0.91 -15.20
C ASN A 42 16.22 0.16 -16.21
N PRO A 43 16.74 0.15 -17.45
CA PRO A 43 16.46 1.20 -18.43
C PRO A 43 15.00 1.26 -18.90
N HIS A 44 14.19 0.25 -18.58
CA HIS A 44 12.75 0.24 -18.85
C HIS A 44 11.90 0.57 -17.61
N GLY A 45 12.53 0.75 -16.44
CA GLY A 45 11.90 1.04 -15.15
C GLY A 45 11.00 -0.09 -14.63
N ALA A 46 10.90 -0.23 -13.30
CA ALA A 46 9.86 -1.07 -12.74
C ALA A 46 8.52 -0.32 -12.84
N THR A 47 7.43 -1.04 -13.10
CA THR A 47 6.10 -0.45 -13.19
C THR A 47 5.21 -0.91 -12.06
N MET A 48 4.22 -0.08 -11.74
CA MET A 48 3.21 -0.36 -10.73
C MET A 48 1.88 0.25 -11.16
N SER A 49 0.83 -0.54 -11.15
CA SER A 49 -0.54 -0.09 -11.37
C SER A 49 -1.42 -0.61 -10.25
N PHE A 50 -2.26 0.27 -9.72
CA PHE A 50 -3.20 -0.04 -8.65
C PHE A 50 -4.60 -0.18 -9.23
N THR A 51 -5.32 -1.21 -8.79
CA THR A 51 -6.75 -1.42 -9.07
C THR A 51 -7.50 -1.56 -7.75
N ALA A 52 -8.83 -1.72 -7.82
CA ALA A 52 -9.63 -2.04 -6.64
C ALA A 52 -9.25 -3.39 -5.99
N GLU A 53 -8.57 -4.27 -6.73
CA GLU A 53 -8.22 -5.63 -6.29
C GLU A 53 -6.80 -5.74 -5.72
N GLY A 54 -5.92 -4.77 -5.98
CA GLY A 54 -4.54 -4.79 -5.53
C GLY A 54 -3.60 -3.97 -6.42
N ALA A 55 -2.34 -4.38 -6.48
CA ALA A 55 -1.33 -3.78 -7.33
C ALA A 55 -0.58 -4.83 -8.15
N SER A 56 -0.13 -4.44 -9.34
CA SER A 56 0.67 -5.29 -10.22
C SER A 56 1.57 -4.46 -11.12
N GLY A 57 2.53 -5.11 -11.78
CA GLY A 57 3.39 -4.47 -12.76
C GLY A 57 4.55 -5.35 -13.20
N GLU A 58 5.59 -4.72 -13.72
CA GLU A 58 6.85 -5.36 -14.12
C GLU A 58 7.96 -4.97 -13.14
N THR A 59 8.79 -5.94 -12.77
CA THR A 59 9.96 -5.72 -11.91
C THR A 59 11.21 -5.28 -12.69
N GLY A 60 11.12 -5.21 -14.02
CA GLY A 60 12.26 -5.16 -14.95
C GLY A 60 12.69 -6.54 -15.47
N CYS A 61 12.25 -7.63 -14.82
CA CYS A 61 12.48 -9.00 -15.28
C CYS A 61 11.19 -9.84 -15.31
N ASN A 62 10.43 -9.83 -14.23
CA ASN A 62 9.21 -10.63 -14.06
C ASN A 62 7.99 -9.73 -13.87
N ARG A 63 6.82 -10.29 -14.17
CA ARG A 63 5.56 -9.69 -13.72
C ARG A 63 5.41 -9.94 -12.23
N TRP A 64 4.86 -8.97 -11.51
CA TRP A 64 4.52 -9.09 -10.10
C TRP A 64 3.08 -8.67 -9.83
N PHE A 65 2.52 -9.18 -8.74
CA PHE A 65 1.19 -8.79 -8.26
C PHE A 65 1.10 -8.98 -6.75
N SER A 66 0.24 -8.20 -6.09
CA SER A 66 -0.03 -8.31 -4.67
C SER A 66 -1.39 -7.72 -4.32
N ALA A 67 -2.05 -8.30 -3.31
CA ALA A 67 -3.16 -7.61 -2.64
C ALA A 67 -2.63 -6.34 -1.94
N VAL A 68 -3.45 -5.30 -1.86
CA VAL A 68 -3.07 -4.04 -1.23
C VAL A 68 -4.10 -3.67 -0.18
N THR A 69 -3.62 -3.22 0.98
CA THR A 69 -4.46 -2.56 1.98
C THR A 69 -3.97 -1.15 2.17
N GLN A 70 -4.87 -0.17 2.04
CA GLN A 70 -4.58 1.24 2.22
C GLN A 70 -5.53 1.85 3.25
N ASN A 71 -4.99 2.61 4.19
CA ASN A 71 -5.75 3.42 5.15
C ASN A 71 -5.06 4.76 5.36
N GLY A 72 -5.59 5.81 4.71
CA GLY A 72 -4.89 7.09 4.62
C GLY A 72 -3.54 6.92 3.93
N GLU A 73 -2.47 7.35 4.60
CA GLU A 73 -1.09 7.20 4.13
C GLU A 73 -0.51 5.81 4.38
N ALA A 74 -1.11 5.02 5.27
CA ALA A 74 -0.62 3.66 5.51
C ALA A 74 -0.91 2.78 4.29
N LEU A 75 0.13 2.14 3.77
CA LEU A 75 0.06 1.26 2.59
C LEU A 75 0.78 -0.04 2.89
N ARG A 76 0.10 -1.17 2.65
CA ARG A 76 0.65 -2.51 2.82
C ARG A 76 0.42 -3.34 1.58
N PHE A 77 1.49 -3.95 1.08
CA PHE A 77 1.43 -5.04 0.13
C PHE A 77 1.31 -6.35 0.90
N GLY A 78 0.37 -7.21 0.49
CA GLY A 78 0.19 -8.54 1.03
C GLY A 78 1.26 -9.51 0.51
N ASN A 79 0.86 -10.77 0.30
CA ASN A 79 1.74 -11.71 -0.39
C ASN A 79 2.06 -11.19 -1.80
N ILE A 80 3.35 -11.15 -2.15
CA ILE A 80 3.81 -10.71 -3.46
C ILE A 80 4.12 -11.94 -4.29
N GLY A 81 3.38 -12.12 -5.38
CA GLY A 81 3.64 -13.14 -6.39
C GLY A 81 4.48 -12.58 -7.53
N THR A 82 5.31 -13.44 -8.13
CA THR A 82 6.03 -13.13 -9.36
C THR A 82 5.96 -14.28 -10.36
N THR A 83 6.10 -13.96 -11.66
CA THR A 83 6.41 -14.98 -12.66
C THR A 83 7.83 -15.52 -12.45
N ARG A 84 8.17 -16.65 -13.07
CA ARG A 84 9.49 -17.29 -12.97
C ARG A 84 10.22 -17.32 -14.32
N ARG A 85 10.27 -16.19 -15.01
CA ARG A 85 11.13 -16.03 -16.20
C ARG A 85 12.57 -15.85 -15.74
N ALA A 86 13.49 -16.43 -16.50
CA ALA A 86 14.92 -16.15 -16.36
C ALA A 86 15.22 -14.72 -16.81
N CYS A 87 15.90 -13.96 -15.95
CA CYS A 87 16.39 -12.63 -16.31
C CYS A 87 17.55 -12.74 -17.31
N LEU A 88 17.66 -11.79 -18.23
CA LEU A 88 18.72 -11.79 -19.24
C LEU A 88 20.07 -11.36 -18.65
N THR A 89 20.04 -10.55 -17.59
CA THR A 89 21.25 -10.02 -16.93
C THR A 89 21.16 -10.11 -15.41
N GLY A 90 22.31 -10.11 -14.73
CA GLY A 90 22.38 -10.04 -13.27
C GLY A 90 21.75 -8.75 -12.72
N MET A 91 21.95 -7.64 -13.44
CA MET A 91 21.39 -6.33 -13.11
C MET A 91 19.85 -6.31 -13.10
N GLN A 92 19.21 -7.00 -14.05
CA GLN A 92 17.75 -7.18 -14.03
C GLN A 92 17.29 -8.00 -12.82
N ALA A 93 18.05 -9.02 -12.43
CA ALA A 93 17.74 -9.82 -11.26
C ALA A 93 17.93 -9.02 -9.95
N ASP A 94 18.94 -8.13 -9.89
CA ASP A 94 19.13 -7.20 -8.78
C ASP A 94 18.00 -6.18 -8.67
N THR A 95 17.59 -5.61 -9.80
CA THR A 95 16.43 -4.70 -9.87
C THR A 95 15.17 -5.37 -9.33
N GLU A 96 14.87 -6.59 -9.79
CA GLU A 96 13.72 -7.35 -9.29
C GLU A 96 13.80 -7.55 -7.78
N ARG A 97 14.94 -8.01 -7.26
CA ARG A 97 15.13 -8.20 -5.82
C ARG A 97 14.89 -6.90 -5.04
N ASN A 98 15.45 -5.80 -5.52
CA ASN A 98 15.37 -4.50 -4.86
C ASN A 98 13.92 -3.98 -4.81
N LEU A 99 13.18 -4.03 -5.93
CA LEU A 99 11.76 -3.66 -5.92
C LEU A 99 10.96 -4.53 -4.94
N LEU A 100 11.11 -5.86 -5.02
CA LEU A 100 10.39 -6.77 -4.14
C LEU A 100 10.73 -6.54 -2.66
N GLN A 101 11.95 -6.09 -2.34
CA GLN A 101 12.32 -5.69 -0.99
C GLN A 101 11.61 -4.41 -0.57
N ALA A 102 11.59 -3.39 -1.43
CA ALA A 102 10.90 -2.13 -1.17
C ALA A 102 9.39 -2.34 -0.93
N LEU A 103 8.74 -3.16 -1.77
CA LEU A 103 7.32 -3.51 -1.60
C LEU A 103 7.05 -4.16 -0.22
N ARG A 104 7.91 -5.09 0.23
CA ARG A 104 7.77 -5.74 1.55
C ARG A 104 8.01 -4.78 2.72
N ALA A 105 8.95 -3.86 2.54
CA ALA A 105 9.31 -2.87 3.56
C ALA A 105 8.29 -1.72 3.65
N THR A 106 7.47 -1.51 2.61
CA THR A 106 6.51 -0.42 2.55
C THR A 106 5.53 -0.44 3.73
N ARG A 107 5.36 0.73 4.33
CA ARG A 107 4.52 0.99 5.49
C ARG A 107 3.63 2.20 5.25
N TYR A 108 4.17 3.18 4.52
CA TYR A 108 3.47 4.39 4.12
C TYR A 108 3.68 4.68 2.63
N ALA A 109 2.76 5.45 2.06
CA ALA A 109 2.90 6.03 0.73
C ALA A 109 2.45 7.49 0.74
N HIS A 110 3.25 8.34 0.13
CA HIS A 110 2.85 9.69 -0.28
C HIS A 110 2.72 9.73 -1.79
N TYR A 111 1.65 10.35 -2.29
CA TYR A 111 1.45 10.48 -3.72
C TYR A 111 0.66 11.74 -4.05
N ASP A 112 0.90 12.27 -5.25
CA ASP A 112 0.15 13.37 -5.85
C ASP A 112 -0.12 13.08 -7.33
N GLN A 113 -0.16 14.10 -8.19
CA GLN A 113 -0.42 13.92 -9.62
C GLN A 113 0.82 13.46 -10.40
N ASP A 114 2.01 13.70 -9.85
CA ASP A 114 3.28 13.55 -10.55
C ASP A 114 4.11 12.40 -9.98
N ALA A 115 4.03 12.16 -8.66
CA ALA A 115 4.91 11.23 -7.98
C ALA A 115 4.20 10.31 -6.99
N LEU A 116 4.76 9.10 -6.85
CA LEU A 116 4.48 8.15 -5.77
C LEU A 116 5.79 7.85 -5.05
N VAL A 117 5.77 7.96 -3.72
CA VAL A 117 6.91 7.70 -2.85
C VAL A 117 6.51 6.66 -1.82
N LEU A 118 7.24 5.54 -1.79
CA LEU A 118 7.06 4.49 -0.79
C LEU A 118 8.03 4.71 0.36
N LEU A 119 7.52 4.53 1.59
CA LEU A 119 8.29 4.71 2.81
C LEU A 119 8.21 3.48 3.71
N ASP A 120 9.30 3.22 4.43
CA ASP A 120 9.39 2.19 5.45
C ASP A 120 8.82 2.63 6.82
N GLU A 121 9.05 1.82 7.85
CA GLU A 121 8.48 2.01 9.19
C GLU A 121 9.08 3.22 9.91
N GLN A 122 10.29 3.61 9.50
CA GLN A 122 11.02 4.77 10.00
C GLN A 122 10.72 6.02 9.18
N GLN A 123 9.76 5.96 8.24
CA GLN A 123 9.46 7.01 7.27
C GLN A 123 10.65 7.36 6.37
N THR A 124 11.53 6.39 6.10
CA THR A 124 12.62 6.54 5.13
C THR A 124 12.08 6.26 3.73
N VAL A 125 12.47 7.07 2.76
CA VAL A 125 12.14 6.82 1.35
C VAL A 125 12.89 5.59 0.85
N ILE A 126 12.15 4.61 0.36
CA ILE A 126 12.69 3.32 -0.12
C ILE A 126 12.42 3.05 -1.60
N ALA A 127 11.47 3.79 -2.21
CA ALA A 127 11.27 3.80 -3.66
C ALA A 127 10.55 5.08 -4.11
N ARG A 128 10.88 5.57 -5.31
CA ARG A 128 10.25 6.71 -5.98
C ARG A 128 9.79 6.35 -7.38
N PHE A 129 8.60 6.82 -7.72
CA PHE A 129 7.97 6.62 -9.01
C PHE A 129 7.37 7.93 -9.52
N ASN A 130 7.30 8.08 -10.84
CA ASN A 130 6.55 9.12 -11.49
C ASN A 130 5.26 8.54 -12.10
N ALA A 131 4.24 9.38 -12.25
CA ALA A 131 3.03 9.01 -12.97
C ALA A 131 3.36 8.60 -14.41
N GLN A 132 2.65 7.59 -14.92
CA GLN A 132 2.79 7.05 -16.27
C GLN A 132 1.63 7.47 -17.18
#